data_AF-A0A1I5VLT1-F1
#
_entry.id   AF-A0A1I5VLT1-F1
#
_cell.length_a   1.000
_cell.length_b   1.000
_cell.length_c   1.000
_cell.angle_alpha   90.00
_cell.angle_beta   90.00
_cell.angle_gamma   90.00
#
_symmetry.space_group_name_H-M   'P 1'
#
loop_
_entity.id
_entity.type
_entity.pdbx_description
1 polymer ?
#
loop_
_entity_poly.entity_id
_entity_poly.type
_entity_poly.pdbx_seq_one_letter_code
_entity_poly.pdbx_strand_id
1 'polypeptide(L)'
;MNIRERKKVDVICQHNADGTIIPIKIRLMTEDGEYQTYGIKGYRLLKGDNKQYSAPEFPFLPPGNTFYECRILTLDKMRTIVLYYHRESGTWTLCIP
;
A
#
# COMPACT_ATOMS: atom_id res chain seq x y z
N MET A 1 15.06 4.07 -9.54
CA MET A 1 13.89 4.29 -8.65
C MET A 1 14.42 4.42 -7.24
N ASN A 2 14.43 5.63 -6.66
CA ASN A 2 14.99 5.90 -5.33
C ASN A 2 14.00 5.47 -4.22
N ILE A 3 14.51 4.85 -3.17
CA ILE A 3 13.82 4.18 -2.05
C ILE A 3 13.07 5.15 -1.09
N ARG A 4 12.64 6.34 -1.54
CA ARG A 4 12.03 7.36 -0.66
C ARG A 4 10.78 8.05 -1.18
N GLU A 5 10.30 7.71 -2.36
CA GLU A 5 9.20 8.46 -2.98
C GLU A 5 7.84 7.91 -2.50
N ARG A 6 7.17 8.69 -1.64
CA ARG A 6 5.78 8.45 -1.24
C ARG A 6 4.87 9.02 -2.32
N LYS A 7 4.13 8.17 -3.02
CA LYS A 7 3.25 8.60 -4.11
C LYS A 7 1.80 8.32 -3.77
N LYS A 8 0.92 9.30 -3.97
CA LYS A 8 -0.54 9.06 -3.94
C LYS A 8 -0.88 8.05 -5.02
N VAL A 9 -1.72 7.08 -4.68
CA VAL A 9 -2.04 5.96 -5.57
C VAL A 9 -3.53 5.68 -5.54
N ASP A 10 -4.06 5.27 -6.69
CA ASP A 10 -5.41 4.74 -6.78
C ASP A 10 -5.41 3.28 -6.35
N VAL A 11 -6.27 2.92 -5.40
CA VAL A 11 -6.39 1.55 -4.88
C VAL A 11 -7.83 1.08 -5.05
N ILE A 12 -7.99 -0.11 -5.62
CA ILE A 12 -9.26 -0.81 -5.71
C ILE A 12 -9.33 -1.75 -4.51
N CYS A 13 -10.31 -1.53 -3.64
CA CYS A 13 -10.46 -2.23 -2.37
C CYS A 13 -11.71 -3.10 -2.32
N GLN A 14 -11.66 -4.16 -1.52
CA GLN A 14 -12.81 -4.88 -1.01
C GLN A 14 -13.16 -4.32 0.37
N HIS A 15 -14.42 -3.92 0.55
CA HIS A 15 -14.97 -3.55 1.85
C HIS A 15 -15.75 -4.74 2.40
N ASN A 16 -15.37 -5.22 3.57
CA ASN A 16 -16.02 -6.34 4.23
C ASN A 16 -17.09 -5.85 5.21
N ALA A 17 -18.05 -6.74 5.51
CA ALA A 17 -19.14 -6.47 6.46
C ALA A 17 -18.64 -6.18 7.89
N ASP A 18 -17.44 -6.65 8.24
CA ASP A 18 -16.79 -6.38 9.53
C ASP A 18 -16.07 -5.00 9.58
N GLY A 19 -16.17 -4.21 8.51
CA GLY A 19 -15.54 -2.90 8.40
C GLY A 19 -14.06 -2.94 8.00
N THR A 20 -13.49 -4.11 7.73
CA THR A 20 -12.12 -4.22 7.19
C THR A 20 -12.08 -3.80 5.72
N ILE A 21 -10.97 -3.18 5.31
CA ILE A 21 -10.74 -2.72 3.94
C ILE A 21 -9.52 -3.46 3.41
N ILE A 22 -9.69 -4.32 2.41
CA ILE A 22 -8.60 -5.11 1.84
C ILE A 22 -8.24 -4.55 0.46
N PRO A 23 -6.97 -4.19 0.20
CA PRO A 23 -6.57 -3.75 -1.14
C PRO A 23 -6.46 -4.95 -2.09
N ILE A 24 -7.05 -4.83 -3.29
CA ILE A 24 -7.11 -5.91 -4.30
C ILE A 24 -6.29 -5.57 -5.54
N LYS A 25 -6.32 -4.30 -5.97
CA LYS A 25 -5.51 -3.81 -7.09
C LYS A 25 -5.02 -2.39 -6.83
N ILE A 26 -3.95 -2.00 -7.51
CA ILE A 26 -3.49 -0.61 -7.57
C ILE A 26 -3.45 -0.14 -9.01
N ARG A 27 -3.60 1.17 -9.22
CA ARG A 27 -3.38 1.82 -10.51
C ARG A 27 -2.22 2.80 -10.40
N LEU A 28 -1.22 2.62 -11.26
CA LEU A 28 -0.07 3.49 -11.35
C LEU A 28 -0.03 4.12 -12.73
N MET A 29 0.20 5.43 -12.76
CA MET A 29 0.46 6.15 -14.00
C MET A 29 1.89 5.86 -14.47
N THR A 30 2.02 5.45 -15.73
CA THR A 30 3.28 5.23 -16.43
C THR A 30 3.90 6.55 -16.89
N GLU A 31 5.11 6.50 -17.43
CA GLU A 31 5.80 7.66 -18.00
C GLU A 31 5.04 8.25 -19.20
N ASP A 32 4.29 7.42 -19.93
CA ASP A 32 3.44 7.83 -21.06
C ASP A 32 2.10 8.46 -20.62
N GLY A 33 1.86 8.59 -19.31
CA GLY A 33 0.61 9.13 -18.75
C GLY A 33 -0.54 8.13 -18.70
N GLU A 34 -0.33 6.88 -19.09
CA GLU A 34 -1.34 5.83 -19.03
C GLU A 34 -1.44 5.18 -17.66
N TYR A 35 -2.64 4.80 -17.23
CA TYR A 35 -2.81 4.06 -15.99
C TYR A 35 -2.71 2.55 -16.21
N GLN A 36 -1.69 1.93 -15.65
CA GLN A 36 -1.59 0.48 -15.56
C GLN A 36 -2.15 -0.04 -14.24
N THR A 37 -2.89 -1.15 -14.32
CA THR A 37 -3.50 -1.80 -13.15
C THR A 37 -2.70 -3.04 -12.75
N TYR A 38 -2.32 -3.11 -11.48
CA TYR A 38 -1.58 -4.23 -10.91
C TYR A 38 -2.43 -4.93 -9.85
N GLY A 39 -2.61 -6.24 -10.01
CA GLY A 39 -3.31 -7.07 -9.03
C GLY A 39 -2.40 -7.41 -7.84
N ILE A 40 -2.94 -7.29 -6.63
CA ILE A 40 -2.28 -7.73 -5.40
C ILE A 40 -2.40 -9.26 -5.33
N LYS A 41 -1.26 -9.93 -5.31
CA LYS A 41 -1.14 -11.41 -5.28
C LYS A 41 -1.08 -11.96 -3.86
N GLY A 42 -0.73 -11.13 -2.89
CA GLY A 42 -0.76 -11.44 -1.48
C GLY A 42 -0.55 -10.17 -0.67
N TYR A 43 -1.14 -10.10 0.51
CA TYR A 43 -0.97 -8.96 1.41
C TYR A 43 -0.78 -9.44 2.84
N ARG A 44 -0.08 -8.62 3.62
CA ARG A 44 0.06 -8.76 5.07
C ARG A 44 -0.31 -7.43 5.70
N LEU A 45 -1.33 -7.47 6.55
CA LEU A 45 -1.74 -6.32 7.34
C LEU A 45 -0.71 -6.09 8.45
N LEU A 46 -0.14 -4.89 8.50
CA LEU A 46 0.80 -4.48 9.53
C LEU A 46 -0.01 -3.75 10.62
N LYS A 47 -0.58 -4.51 11.57
CA LYS A 47 -1.23 -3.92 12.75
C LYS A 47 -0.16 -3.54 13.77
N GLY A 48 -0.17 -2.30 14.22
CA GLY A 48 0.59 -1.84 15.38
C GLY A 48 -0.06 -2.33 16.67
N ASP A 49 0.01 -3.63 16.98
CA ASP A 49 -0.31 -4.13 18.32
C ASP A 49 0.85 -3.78 19.25
N ASN A 50 0.95 -2.51 19.66
CA ASN A 50 1.91 -1.96 20.65
C ASN A 50 3.41 -2.25 20.43
N LYS A 51 3.77 -2.98 19.38
CA LYS A 51 5.13 -3.19 18.90
C LYS A 51 5.22 -2.38 17.63
N GLN A 52 5.70 -1.16 17.83
CA GLN A 52 6.31 -0.29 16.83
C GLN A 52 6.80 -1.14 15.65
N TYR A 53 6.04 -1.18 14.56
CA TYR A 53 6.53 -1.81 13.34
C TYR A 53 7.59 -0.86 12.80
N SER A 54 8.81 -1.01 13.32
CA SER A 54 10.00 -0.29 12.89
C SER A 54 10.50 -0.94 11.62
N ALA A 55 9.74 -0.78 10.54
CA ALA A 55 10.39 -0.73 9.24
C ALA A 55 11.37 0.47 9.34
N PRO A 56 12.68 0.30 9.08
CA PRO A 56 13.65 1.40 9.13
C PRO A 56 13.20 2.64 8.34
N GLU A 57 12.39 2.43 7.31
CA GLU A 57 11.76 3.43 6.45
C GLU A 57 10.46 4.07 6.99
N PHE A 58 9.82 3.50 8.01
CA PHE A 58 8.60 3.99 8.66
C PHE A 58 8.76 4.06 10.20
N PRO A 59 9.55 5.01 10.73
CA PRO A 59 9.88 5.06 12.16
C PRO A 59 8.68 5.33 13.08
N PHE A 60 7.53 5.74 12.55
CA PHE A 60 6.32 5.98 13.31
C PHE A 60 5.07 5.69 12.48
N LEU A 61 4.31 4.67 12.88
CA LEU A 61 2.95 4.44 12.38
C LEU A 61 1.99 5.17 13.33
N PRO A 62 1.31 6.25 12.90
CA PRO A 62 0.37 6.93 13.77
C PRO A 62 -0.79 5.97 14.10
N PRO A 63 -1.27 5.95 15.36
CA PRO A 63 -2.38 5.11 15.76
C PRO A 63 -3.63 5.40 14.92
N GLY A 64 -4.38 4.34 14.57
CA GLY A 64 -5.62 4.44 13.79
C GLY A 64 -5.46 4.36 12.28
N ASN A 65 -4.23 4.43 11.76
CA ASN A 65 -3.97 4.24 10.33
C ASN A 65 -3.51 2.83 10.00
N THR A 66 -3.78 2.37 8.77
CA THR A 66 -3.64 0.97 8.38
C THR A 66 -2.60 0.79 7.28
N PHE A 67 -1.67 -0.13 7.49
CA PHE A 67 -0.56 -0.41 6.58
C PHE A 67 -0.65 -1.82 6.03
N TYR A 68 -0.41 -1.97 4.73
CA TYR A 68 -0.45 -3.25 4.02
C TYR A 68 0.85 -3.46 3.26
N GLU A 69 1.63 -4.46 3.66
CA GLU A 69 2.70 -4.98 2.83
C GLU A 69 2.07 -5.87 1.76
N CYS A 70 2.16 -5.47 0.50
CA CYS A 70 1.53 -6.14 -0.62
C CYS A 70 2.57 -6.67 -1.60
N ARG A 71 2.28 -7.81 -2.22
CA ARG A 71 3.05 -8.37 -3.32
C ARG A 71 2.29 -8.19 -4.62
N ILE A 72 2.94 -7.60 -5.62
CA ILE A 72 2.42 -7.41 -6.97
C ILE A 72 3.37 -8.06 -7.99
N LEU A 73 2.84 -8.41 -9.16
CA LEU A 73 3.64 -8.87 -10.30
C LEU A 73 3.79 -7.71 -11.29
N THR A 74 5.02 -7.29 -11.57
CA THR A 74 5.35 -6.24 -12.55
C THR A 74 6.36 -6.79 -13.53
N LEU A 75 6.08 -6.78 -14.84
CA LEU A 75 7.02 -7.27 -15.87
C LEU A 75 7.62 -8.65 -15.51
N ASP A 76 6.75 -9.59 -15.11
CA ASP A 76 7.09 -10.95 -14.65
C ASP A 76 8.00 -11.04 -13.41
N LYS A 77 8.17 -9.93 -12.69
CA LYS A 77 8.92 -9.87 -11.44
C LYS A 77 7.98 -9.59 -10.27
N MET A 78 8.06 -10.43 -9.25
CA MET A 78 7.37 -10.16 -7.98
C MET A 78 8.04 -8.98 -7.29
N ARG A 79 7.24 -7.99 -6.92
CA ARG A 79 7.66 -6.80 -6.17
C ARG A 79 6.85 -6.69 -4.89
N THR A 80 7.51 -6.23 -3.84
CA THR A 80 6.87 -5.85 -2.58
C THR A 80 6.67 -4.35 -2.58
N ILE A 81 5.48 -3.92 -2.19
CA ILE A 81 5.11 -2.51 -1.99
C ILE A 81 4.45 -2.37 -0.62
N VAL A 82 4.47 -1.18 -0.06
CA VAL A 82 3.71 -0.86 1.15
C VAL A 82 2.63 0.14 0.79
N LEU A 83 1.40 -0.20 1.09
CA LEU A 83 0.24 0.68 0.96
C LEU A 83 -0.15 1.22 2.33
N TYR A 84 -0.43 2.51 2.36
CA TYR A 84 -0.85 3.22 3.55
C TYR A 84 -2.20 3.89 3.32
N TYR A 85 -3.20 3.51 4.11
CA TYR A 85 -4.52 4.14 4.08
C TYR A 85 -4.61 5.20 5.17
N HIS A 86 -4.75 6.45 4.74
CA HIS A 86 -4.99 7.60 5.61
C HIS A 86 -6.50 7.71 5.87
N ARG A 87 -6.95 7.31 7.07
CA ARG A 87 -8.39 7.25 7.38
C ARG A 87 -9.07 8.63 7.38
N GLU A 88 -8.36 9.65 7.84
CA GLU A 88 -8.89 11.03 7.94
C GLU A 88 -9.15 11.66 6.57
N SER A 89 -8.24 11.47 5.62
CA SER A 89 -8.35 12.04 4.27
C SER A 89 -9.00 11.08 3.26
N GLY A 90 -9.17 9.80 3.61
CA GLY A 90 -9.65 8.76 2.70
C GLY A 90 -8.68 8.45 1.55
N THR A 91 -7.41 8.85 1.65
CA THR A 91 -6.42 8.71 0.57
C THR A 91 -5.46 7.56 0.80
N TRP A 92 -4.93 7.01 -0.29
CA TRP A 92 -3.90 5.97 -0.28
C TRP A 92 -2.55 6.50 -0.73
N THR A 93 -1.50 6.05 -0.04
CA THR A 93 -0.10 6.33 -0.38
C THR A 93 0.62 5.01 -0.60
N LEU A 94 1.40 4.94 -1.68
CA LEU A 94 2.31 3.84 -1.97
C LEU A 94 3.74 4.23 -1.61
N CYS A 95 4.45 3.28 -1.02
CA CYS A 95 5.88 3.35 -0.78
C CYS A 95 6.55 2.08 -1.31
N ILE A 96 7.76 2.24 -1.84
CA ILE A 96 8.62 1.13 -2.24
C ILE A 96 9.73 1.05 -1.18
N PRO A 97 9.84 -0.07 -0.44
CA PRO A 97 10.92 -0.28 0.53
C PRO A 97 12.28 -0.44 -0.14
#